data_AF-A0A1V4SVV1-F1
#
_entry.id   AF-A0A1V4SVV1-F1
#
_cell.length_a   1.000
_cell.length_b   1.000
_cell.length_c   1.000
_cell.angle_alpha   90.00
_cell.angle_beta   90.00
_cell.angle_gamma   90.00
#
_symmetry.space_group_name_H-M   'P 1'
#
loop_
_entity.id
_entity.type
_entity.pdbx_description
1 polymer ?
#
loop_
_entity_poly.entity_id
_entity_poly.type
_entity_poly.pdbx_seq_one_letter_code
_entity_poly.pdbx_strand_id
1 'polypeptide(L)'
;MIIKAIVVPTPNRIKKRFKESITKDEIFLYSLILGGIGVISLSDIEFKGLPIFGLTYCGLAYSFLKNVDEEILKEILKNYYLMGRL
;
A
#
# COMPACT_ATOMS: atom_id res chain seq x y z
N MET A 1 28.25 -0.25 27.12
CA MET A 1 26.99 0.23 26.49
C MET A 1 27.35 0.79 25.12
N ILE A 2 27.00 0.10 24.02
CA ILE A 2 27.29 0.59 22.66
C ILE A 2 26.11 1.44 22.22
N ILE A 3 26.27 2.77 22.22
CA ILE A 3 25.29 3.68 21.63
C ILE A 3 25.35 3.48 20.12
N LYS A 4 24.43 2.68 19.59
CA LYS A 4 24.29 2.47 18.14
C LYS A 4 23.53 3.67 17.59
N ALA A 5 24.24 4.60 16.95
CA ALA A 5 23.61 5.73 16.30
C ALA A 5 22.68 5.23 15.18
N ILE A 6 21.37 5.38 15.37
CA ILE A 6 20.38 5.13 14.31
C ILE A 6 20.54 6.29 13.33
N VAL A 7 21.21 6.04 12.20
CA VAL A 7 21.36 7.03 11.14
C VAL A 7 19.98 7.22 10.50
N VAL A 8 19.29 8.28 10.91
CA VAL A 8 18.01 8.67 10.29
C VAL A 8 18.32 9.16 8.87
N PRO A 9 17.74 8.56 7.82
CA PRO A 9 17.97 9.01 6.45
C PRO A 9 17.44 10.43 6.27
N THR A 10 18.23 11.28 5.60
CA THR A 10 17.81 12.66 5.31
C THR A 10 16.62 12.70 4.36
N PRO A 11 15.77 13.74 4.41
CA PRO A 11 14.62 13.89 3.50
C PRO A 11 14.98 13.73 2.02
N ASN A 12 16.16 14.24 1.63
CA ASN A 12 16.68 14.10 0.27
C ASN A 12 16.98 12.65 -0.12
N ARG A 13 17.52 11.84 0.82
CA ARG A 13 17.76 10.41 0.60
C ARG A 13 16.46 9.63 0.48
N ILE A 14 15.45 9.96 1.29
CA ILE A 14 14.11 9.35 1.21
C ILE A 14 13.47 9.68 -0.14
N LYS A 15 13.46 10.96 -0.54
CA LYS A 15 12.89 11.41 -1.81
C LYS A 15 13.58 10.77 -3.02
N LYS A 16 14.91 10.63 -2.99
CA LYS A 16 15.68 9.98 -4.04
C LYS A 16 15.30 8.50 -4.17
N ARG A 17 15.33 7.75 -3.05
CA ARG A 17 14.92 6.34 -3.06
C ARG A 17 13.49 6.15 -3.53
N PHE A 18 12.57 7.01 -3.08
CA PHE A 18 11.17 6.94 -3.48
C PHE A 18 10.99 7.11 -4.99
N LYS A 19 11.71 8.04 -5.62
CA LYS A 19 11.71 8.21 -7.08
C LYS A 19 12.30 7.02 -7.83
N GLU A 20 13.34 6.40 -7.26
CA GLU A 20 14.02 5.25 -7.87
C GLU A 20 13.20 3.96 -7.73
N SER A 21 12.40 3.82 -6.67
CA SER A 21 11.65 2.61 -6.36
C SER A 21 10.24 2.57 -6.94
N ILE A 22 9.66 3.72 -7.30
CA ILE A 22 8.26 3.81 -7.72
C ILE A 22 8.10 3.65 -9.24
N THR A 23 7.17 2.80 -9.67
CA THR A 23 6.84 2.61 -11.08
C THR A 23 5.76 3.60 -11.53
N LYS A 24 5.60 3.77 -12.86
CA LYS A 24 4.52 4.61 -13.41
C LYS A 24 3.13 4.09 -12.99
N ASP A 25 2.97 2.78 -12.97
CA ASP A 25 1.70 2.13 -12.58
C ASP A 25 1.38 2.38 -11.10
N GLU A 26 2.39 2.38 -10.22
CA GLU A 26 2.23 2.74 -8.80
C GLU A 26 1.82 4.19 -8.62
N ILE A 27 2.46 5.12 -9.34
CA ILE A 27 2.09 6.54 -9.30
C ILE A 27 0.62 6.69 -9.71
N PHE A 28 0.20 6.02 -10.78
CA PHE A 28 -1.17 6.07 -11.25
C PHE A 28 -2.15 5.49 -10.22
N LEU A 29 -1.86 4.30 -9.68
CA LEU A 29 -2.68 3.65 -8.67
C LEU A 29 -2.84 4.51 -7.40
N TYR A 30 -1.74 5.00 -6.83
CA TYR A 30 -1.79 5.82 -5.63
C TYR A 30 -2.45 7.18 -5.88
N SER A 31 -2.32 7.74 -7.09
CA SER A 31 -3.04 8.97 -7.47
C SER A 31 -4.55 8.75 -7.52
N LEU A 32 -5.00 7.61 -8.07
CA LEU A 32 -6.42 7.21 -8.07
C LEU A 32 -6.96 7.01 -6.66
N ILE A 33 -6.22 6.31 -5.80
CA ILE A 33 -6.59 6.07 -4.40
C ILE A 33 -6.72 7.40 -3.65
N LEU A 34 -5.70 8.26 -3.71
CA LEU A 34 -5.71 9.57 -3.04
C LEU A 34 -6.79 10.49 -3.60
N GLY A 35 -7.00 10.49 -4.92
CA GLY A 35 -8.08 11.24 -5.55
C GLY A 35 -9.45 10.79 -5.05
N GLY A 36 -9.70 9.47 -5.03
CA GLY A 36 -10.93 8.89 -4.50
C GLY A 36 -11.16 9.22 -3.02
N ILE A 37 -10.13 9.08 -2.19
CA ILE A 37 -10.17 9.49 -0.77
C ILE A 37 -10.50 10.97 -0.63
N GLY A 38 -9.89 11.83 -1.45
CA GLY A 38 -10.16 13.27 -1.47
C GLY A 38 -11.63 13.56 -1.79
N VAL A 39 -12.18 12.95 -2.85
CA VAL A 39 -13.59 13.11 -3.23
C VAL A 39 -14.54 12.64 -2.12
N ILE A 40 -14.28 11.48 -1.52
CA ILE A 40 -15.10 10.94 -0.42
C ILE A 40 -15.01 11.83 0.82
N SER A 41 -13.83 12.36 1.12
CA SER A 41 -13.63 13.22 2.29
C SER A 41 -14.48 14.49 2.20
N LEU A 42 -14.64 15.03 0.98
CA LEU A 42 -15.38 16.25 0.68
C LEU A 42 -16.89 16.06 0.46
N SER A 43 -17.40 14.84 0.29
CA SER A 43 -18.84 14.58 0.11
C SER A 43 -19.61 14.66 1.43
N ASP A 44 -20.95 14.70 1.47
CA ASP A 44 -21.72 14.68 2.75
C ASP A 44 -22.30 13.29 3.06
N ILE A 45 -21.42 12.27 3.12
CA ILE A 45 -21.81 10.89 3.40
C ILE A 45 -21.59 10.59 4.90
N GLU A 46 -22.56 9.98 5.59
CA GLU A 46 -22.47 9.70 7.05
C GLU A 46 -21.46 8.59 7.42
N PHE A 47 -20.94 7.83 6.44
CA PHE A 47 -20.02 6.72 6.65
C PHE A 47 -18.78 6.74 5.73
N LYS A 48 -18.13 7.89 5.57
CA LYS A 48 -16.92 8.06 4.74
C LYS A 48 -15.74 7.18 5.16
N GLY A 49 -15.65 6.83 6.44
CA GLY A 49 -14.54 6.05 6.98
C GLY A 49 -14.38 4.71 6.26
N LEU A 50 -15.47 3.99 6.04
CA LEU A 50 -15.44 2.66 5.43
C LEU A 50 -14.83 2.65 4.00
N PRO A 51 -15.31 3.47 3.04
CA PRO A 51 -14.69 3.52 1.72
C PRO A 51 -13.28 4.11 1.72
N ILE A 52 -12.94 5.06 2.62
CA ILE A 52 -11.57 5.56 2.77
C ILE A 52 -10.64 4.44 3.25
N PHE A 53 -11.05 3.67 4.26
CA PHE A 53 -10.29 2.52 4.74
C PHE A 53 -10.14 1.45 3.66
N GLY A 54 -11.20 1.17 2.89
CA GLY A 54 -11.16 0.24 1.76
C GLY A 54 -10.14 0.66 0.70
N LEU A 55 -10.16 1.92 0.26
CA LEU A 55 -9.19 2.46 -0.70
C LEU A 55 -7.76 2.42 -0.16
N THR A 56 -7.58 2.78 1.12
CA THR A 56 -6.27 2.71 1.79
C THR A 56 -5.76 1.26 1.85
N TYR A 57 -6.63 0.31 2.22
CA TYR A 57 -6.32 -1.10 2.25
C TYR A 57 -5.89 -1.62 0.88
N CYS A 58 -6.59 -1.25 -0.20
CA CYS A 58 -6.21 -1.64 -1.56
C CYS A 58 -4.78 -1.19 -1.92
N GLY A 59 -4.41 0.05 -1.55
CA GLY A 59 -3.05 0.55 -1.79
C GLY A 59 -1.99 -0.21 -1.01
N LEU A 60 -2.24 -0.49 0.27
CA LEU A 60 -1.34 -1.27 1.13
C LEU A 60 -1.21 -2.72 0.66
N ALA A 61 -2.34 -3.36 0.31
CA ALA A 61 -2.38 -4.72 -0.20
C ALA A 61 -1.60 -4.86 -1.50
N TYR A 62 -1.76 -3.92 -2.44
CA TYR A 62 -0.97 -3.90 -3.67
C TYR A 62 0.54 -3.80 -3.37
N SER A 63 0.93 -2.88 -2.48
CA SER A 63 2.34 -2.71 -2.11
C SER A 63 2.91 -3.96 -1.45
N PHE A 64 2.12 -4.63 -0.60
CA PHE A 64 2.50 -5.89 0.02
C PHE A 64 2.69 -6.99 -1.05
N LEU A 65 1.66 -7.23 -1.88
CA LEU A 65 1.68 -8.28 -2.91
C LEU A 65 2.83 -8.12 -3.91
N LYS A 66 3.20 -6.88 -4.25
CA LYS A 66 4.33 -6.59 -5.13
C LYS A 66 5.69 -7.00 -4.53
N ASN A 67 5.82 -6.92 -3.22
CA ASN A 67 7.08 -7.20 -2.50
C ASN A 67 7.13 -8.59 -1.88
N VAL A 68 6.04 -9.36 -1.95
CA VAL A 68 5.96 -10.73 -1.45
C VAL A 68 6.61 -11.69 -2.44
N ASP A 69 7.32 -12.69 -1.89
CA ASP A 69 7.90 -13.77 -2.67
C ASP A 69 6.82 -14.54 -3.44
N GLU A 70 7.10 -14.90 -4.68
CA GLU A 70 6.17 -15.58 -5.56
C GLU A 70 5.72 -16.94 -5.01
N GLU A 71 6.59 -17.63 -4.25
CA GLU A 71 6.24 -18.88 -3.57
C GLU A 71 5.20 -18.66 -2.45
N ILE A 72 5.41 -17.63 -1.63
CA ILE A 72 4.49 -17.26 -0.55
C ILE A 72 3.15 -16.80 -1.16
N LEU A 73 3.19 -16.04 -2.25
CA LEU A 73 1.99 -15.60 -2.94
C LEU A 73 1.17 -16.77 -3.48
N LYS A 74 1.83 -17.76 -4.10
CA LYS A 74 1.18 -18.99 -4.60
C LYS A 74 0.55 -19.79 -3.47
N GLU A 75 1.21 -19.88 -2.32
CA GLU A 75 0.69 -20.60 -1.16
C GLU A 75 -0.53 -19.92 -0.52
N ILE A 76 -0.50 -18.59 -0.39
CA ILE A 76 -1.65 -17.80 0.06
C ILE A 76 -2.83 -18.01 -0.90
N LEU A 77 -2.62 -17.87 -2.21
CA LEU A 77 -3.68 -18.04 -3.20
C LEU A 77 -4.24 -19.47 -3.20
N LYS A 78 -3.40 -20.49 -3.09
CA LYS A 78 -3.82 -21.89 -3.01
C LYS A 78 -4.71 -22.15 -1.78
N ASN A 79 -4.35 -21.60 -0.63
CA ASN A 79 -5.13 -21.75 0.60
C ASN A 79 -6.46 -20.98 0.54
N TYR A 80 -6.49 -19.79 -0.07
CA TYR A 80 -7.74 -19.04 -0.29
C TYR A 80 -8.69 -19.74 -1.28
N TYR A 81 -8.17 -20.32 -2.36
CA TYR A 81 -8.98 -21.10 -3.31
C TYR A 81 -9.59 -22.37 -2.70
N LEU A 82 -8.92 -22.96 -1.70
CA LEU A 82 -9.45 -24.10 -0.94
C LEU A 82 -10.54 -23.67 0.04
N MET A 83 -10.44 -22.48 0.64
CA MET A 83 -11.47 -21.93 1.53
C MET A 83 -12.76 -21.52 0.79
N GLY A 84 -12.68 -21.07 -0.47
CA GLY A 84 -13.87 -20.72 -1.27
C GLY A 84 -14.63 -21.92 -1.87
N ARG A 85 -14.19 -23.16 -1.62
CA ARG A 85 -14.83 -24.41 -2.07
C ARG A 85 -15.48 -25.22 -0.93
N LEU A 86 -15.44 -24.73 0.31
CA LEU A 86 -16.17 -25.27 1.46
C LEU A 86 -17.45 -24.45 1.68
#